data_AF-A0A6G7WEB8-F1
#
_entry.id   AF-A0A6G7WEB8-F1
#
_cell.length_a   1.000
_cell.length_b   1.000
_cell.length_c   1.000
_cell.angle_alpha   90.00
_cell.angle_beta   90.00
_cell.angle_gamma   90.00
#
_symmetry.space_group_name_H-M   'P 1'
#
loop_
_entity.id
_entity.type
_entity.pdbx_description
1 polymer ?
#
loop_
_entity_poly.entity_id
_entity_poly.type
_entity_poly.pdbx_seq_one_letter_code
_entity_poly.pdbx_strand_id
1 'polypeptide(L)' 'MVKDYSQNETCKECGKEFTYNHHGDIYPGGKEREYIYCPYCHATNGSKMTSGFVNSYKIEEE' A
#
# COMPACT_ATOMS: atom_id res chain seq x y z
N MET A 1 -2.66 -12.19 15.36
CA MET A 1 -3.31 -12.50 14.07
C MET A 1 -2.98 -11.34 13.16
N VAL A 2 -1.96 -11.48 12.30
CA VAL A 2 -1.62 -10.42 11.34
C VAL A 2 -2.73 -10.43 10.30
N LYS A 3 -3.41 -9.30 10.11
CA LYS A 3 -4.49 -9.19 9.13
C LYS A 3 -3.90 -8.57 7.87
N ASP A 4 -3.64 -9.39 6.87
CA ASP A 4 -3.24 -8.92 5.54
C ASP A 4 -4.47 -8.37 4.82
N TYR A 5 -4.53 -7.06 4.66
CA TYR A 5 -5.59 -6.38 3.91
C TYR A 5 -5.05 -5.96 2.54
N SER A 6 -5.53 -6.62 1.48
CA SER A 6 -5.29 -6.23 0.08
C SER A 6 -6.34 -5.24 -0.39
N GLN A 7 -5.89 -4.12 -0.96
CA GLN A 7 -6.75 -3.09 -1.55
C GLN A 7 -6.27 -2.75 -2.96
N ASN A 8 -7.20 -2.68 -3.90
CA ASN A 8 -6.93 -2.21 -5.26
C ASN A 8 -7.08 -0.69 -5.32
N GLU A 9 -6.19 -0.03 -6.04
CA GLU A 9 -6.16 1.41 -6.19
C GLU A 9 -5.67 1.79 -7.59
N THR A 10 -6.23 2.86 -8.15
CA THR A 10 -5.75 3.43 -9.41
C THR A 10 -4.67 4.47 -9.14
N CYS A 11 -3.55 4.40 -9.86
CA CYS A 11 -2.52 5.42 -9.77
C CYS A 11 -2.98 6.73 -10.41
N LYS A 12 -2.91 7.84 -9.67
CA LYS A 12 -3.30 9.17 -10.19
C LYS A 12 -2.35 9.71 -11.26
N GLU A 13 -1.10 9.28 -11.25
CA GLU A 13 -0.08 9.75 -12.20
C GLU A 13 -0.08 8.97 -13.52
N CYS A 14 -0.14 7.63 -13.47
CA CYS A 14 -0.07 6.79 -14.68
C CYS A 14 -1.40 6.14 -15.09
N GLY A 15 -2.45 6.28 -14.28
CA GLY A 15 -3.79 5.74 -14.55
C GLY A 15 -3.91 4.21 -14.43
N LYS A 16 -2.83 3.49 -14.08
CA LYS A 16 -2.85 2.02 -13.95
C LYS A 16 -3.40 1.61 -12.58
N GLU A 17 -4.23 0.58 -12.58
CA GLU A 17 -4.63 -0.11 -11.36
C GLU A 17 -3.50 -0.97 -10.81
N PHE A 18 -3.34 -0.95 -9.50
CA PHE A 18 -2.39 -1.77 -8.77
C PHE A 18 -3.02 -2.22 -7.45
N THR A 19 -2.47 -3.25 -6.83
CA THR A 19 -2.91 -3.69 -5.51
C THR A 19 -1.86 -3.32 -4.47
N TYR A 20 -2.28 -3.01 -3.25
CA TYR A 20 -1.36 -2.82 -2.13
C TYR A 20 -1.88 -3.53 -0.88
N ASN A 21 -0.93 -4.09 -0.13
CA ASN A 21 -1.15 -4.79 1.10
C ASN A 21 -0.61 -3.97 2.26
N HIS A 22 -1.38 -3.96 3.35
CA HIS A 22 -0.90 -3.48 4.63
C HIS A 22 -0.60 -4.67 5.54
N HIS A 23 0.63 -4.75 6.05
CA HIS A 23 1.07 -5.81 6.96
C HIS A 23 1.56 -5.20 8.28
N GLY A 24 0.83 -5.40 9.38
CA GLY A 24 1.35 -5.09 10.71
C GLY A 24 0.30 -5.08 11.82
N ASP A 25 0.80 -5.17 13.05
CA ASP A 25 0.00 -5.15 14.26
C ASP A 25 -0.37 -3.71 14.66
N ILE A 26 -1.58 -3.53 15.20
CA ILE A 26 -2.04 -2.24 15.74
C ILE A 26 -1.44 -2.08 17.14
N TYR A 27 -0.18 -1.63 17.23
CA TYR A 27 0.42 -1.28 18.51
C TYR A 27 0.17 0.21 18.83
N PRO A 28 -0.51 0.54 19.94
CA PRO A 28 -0.73 1.93 20.34
C PRO A 28 0.60 2.54 20.82
N GLY A 29 1.27 3.30 19.95
CA GLY A 29 2.44 4.08 20.36
C GLY A 29 3.48 4.40 19.28
N GLY A 30 3.47 3.71 18.13
CA GLY A 30 4.46 3.93 17.06
C GLY A 30 3.80 3.95 15.70
N LYS A 31 3.14 5.07 15.34
CA LYS A 31 2.56 5.22 14.00
C LYS A 31 3.55 5.95 13.11
N GLU A 32 4.31 5.19 12.35
CA GLU A 32 5.11 5.76 11.27
C GLU A 32 4.19 5.99 10.06
N ARG A 33 4.60 6.93 9.20
CA ARG A 33 3.89 7.21 7.96
C ARG A 33 4.50 6.35 6.87
N GLU A 34 3.75 5.35 6.45
CA GLU A 34 4.11 4.55 5.29
C GLU A 34 3.49 5.15 4.03
N TYR A 35 4.26 5.18 2.95
CA TYR A 35 3.83 5.69 1.65
C TYR A 35 3.40 4.54 0.74
N ILE A 36 2.31 4.74 0.02
CA ILE A 36 1.86 3.81 -1.02
C ILE A 36 2.49 4.28 -2.33
N TYR A 37 3.43 3.49 -2.86
CA TYR A 37 4.05 3.76 -4.15
C TYR A 37 3.38 2.97 -5.26
N CYS A 38 3.19 3.58 -6.43
CA CYS A 38 2.72 2.84 -7.60
C CYS A 38 3.84 1.91 -8.10
N PRO A 39 3.61 0.60 -8.27
CA PRO A 39 4.64 -0.34 -8.71
C PRO A 39 4.95 -0.22 -10.22
N TYR A 40 4.23 0.62 -10.95
CA TYR A 40 4.46 0.87 -12.38
C TYR A 40 5.30 2.11 -12.64
N CYS A 41 5.00 3.24 -12.00
CA CYS A 41 5.70 4.52 -12.23
C CYS A 41 6.46 5.05 -11.01
N HIS A 42 6.39 4.34 -9.87
CA HIS A 42 7.01 4.70 -8.59
C HIS A 42 6.55 6.02 -7.98
N ALA A 43 5.51 6.64 -8.53
CA ALA A 43 4.90 7.81 -7.94
C ALA A 43 4.21 7.47 -6.60
N THR A 44 4.20 8.43 -5.68
CA THR A 44 3.46 8.32 -4.42
C THR A 44 1.97 8.47 -4.71
N ASN A 45 1.18 7.42 -4.47
CA ASN A 45 -0.27 7.44 -4.66
C ASN A 45 -1.03 7.82 -3.38
N GLY A 46 -0.39 7.67 -2.21
CA GLY A 46 -0.97 8.01 -0.92
C GLY A 46 -0.04 7.69 0.24
N SER A 47 -0.54 7.83 1.47
CA SER A 47 0.17 7.42 2.67
C SER A 47 -0.81 6.94 3.74
N LYS A 48 -0.37 6.02 4.60
CA LYS A 48 -1.13 5.50 5.74
C LYS A 48 -0.31 5.63 7.02
N MET A 49 -0.96 6.08 8.09
CA MET A 49 -0.37 6.06 9.42
C MET A 49 -0.53 4.65 9.97
N THR A 50 0.57 3.92 10.10
CA THR A 50 0.54 2.54 10.55
C THR A 50 1.82 2.14 11.26
N SER A 51 1.74 1.12 12.11
CA SER A 51 2.88 0.49 12.77
C SER A 51 3.40 -0.71 11.98
N GLY A 52 2.83 -0.95 10.79
CA GLY A 52 3.22 -2.00 9.87
C GLY A 52 3.90 -1.45 8.62
N PHE A 53 4.06 -2.30 7.62
CA PHE A 53 4.62 -1.98 6.31
C PHE A 53 3.54 -1.95 5.24
N VAL A 54 3.72 -1.10 4.24
CA VAL A 54 2.86 -1.06 3.07
C VAL A 54 3.64 -1.53 1.85
N ASN A 55 3.15 -2.58 1.19
CA ASN A 55 3.75 -3.11 -0.03
C ASN A 55 2.76 -3.01 -1.19
N SER A 56 3.22 -2.59 -2.36
CA SER A 56 2.41 -2.52 -3.56
C SER A 56 2.89 -3.49 -4.63
N TYR A 57 1.95 -4.04 -5.38
CA TYR A 57 2.17 -5.09 -6.38
C TYR A 57 1.43 -4.75 -7.67
N LYS A 58 2.05 -5.10 -8.79
CA LYS A 58 1.40 -5.03 -10.10
C LYS A 58 0.26 -6.06 -10.13
N ILE A 59 -0.87 -5.68 -10.71
CA ILE A 59 -1.94 -6.63 -11.02
C ILE A 59 -1.49 -7.32 -12.31
N GLU A 60 -1.18 -8.60 -12.22
CA GLU A 60 -1.05 -9.45 -13.41
C GLU A 60 -2.47 -9.89 -13.77
N GLU A 61 -2.95 -9.46 -14.93
CA GLU A 61 -4.16 -10.01 -15.53
C GLU A 61 -3.78 -11.38 -16.11
N GLU A 62 -4.38 -12.46 -15.60
CA GLU A 62 -4.30 -13.82 -16.18
C GLU A 62 -4.93 -13.89 -17.59
#